data_AF-A0A8J6P3L3-F1
#
_entry.id   AF-A0A8J6P3L3-F1
#
_cell.length_a   1.000
_cell.length_b   1.000
_cell.length_c   1.000
_cell.angle_alpha   90.00
_cell.angle_beta   90.00
_cell.angle_gamma   90.00
#
_symmetry.space_group_name_H-M   'P 1'
#
loop_
_entity.id
_entity.type
_entity.pdbx_description
1 polymer ?
#
loop_
_entity_poly.entity_id
_entity_poly.type
_entity_poly.pdbx_seq_one_letter_code
_entity_poly.pdbx_strand_id
1 'polypeptide(L)'
;MVIHDISLPISKSLATWPTHPPIRISQPRHLEKGDHATVSEIRMSAHTGTHIDAPNHFLPKGSGIDALDLNLLVGVALVVDATHAEQISASELAGMQIPDNTERVLFRTRNSERWHRNREEFFEDYVGIT
;
A
#
# COMPACT_ATOMS: atom_id res chain seq x y z
N MET A 1 0.95 -2.69 25.03
CA MET A 1 0.30 -2.71 23.70
C MET A 1 1.39 -2.77 22.66
N VAL A 2 1.29 -3.66 21.67
CA VAL A 2 2.30 -3.83 20.61
C VAL A 2 1.76 -3.16 19.35
N ILE A 3 2.61 -2.41 18.65
CA ILE A 3 2.31 -1.84 17.33
C ILE A 3 2.99 -2.73 16.29
N HIS A 4 2.22 -3.21 15.33
CA HIS A 4 2.73 -3.90 14.16
C HIS A 4 2.80 -2.92 12.99
N ASP A 5 4.02 -2.57 12.58
CA ASP A 5 4.21 -1.82 11.34
C ASP A 5 3.98 -2.75 10.14
N ILE A 6 2.99 -2.40 9.32
CA ILE A 6 2.62 -3.14 8.10
C ILE A 6 2.90 -2.32 6.84
N SER A 7 3.66 -1.22 6.97
CA SER A 7 4.02 -0.36 5.86
C SER A 7 5.30 -0.81 5.16
N LEU A 8 5.33 -0.68 3.84
CA LEU A 8 6.57 -0.86 3.07
C LEU A 8 7.44 0.38 3.19
N PRO A 9 8.74 0.26 3.52
CA PRO A 9 9.64 1.41 3.54
C PRO A 9 9.85 1.93 2.13
N ILE A 10 9.75 3.24 1.97
CA ILE A 10 10.00 3.92 0.70
C ILE A 10 11.50 4.05 0.46
N SER A 11 11.96 3.54 -0.67
CA SER A 11 13.36 3.65 -1.12
C SER A 11 13.40 3.92 -2.63
N LYS A 12 14.58 4.29 -3.15
CA LYS A 12 14.79 4.45 -4.60
C LYS A 12 14.65 3.13 -5.37
N SER A 13 14.82 1.99 -4.69
CA SER A 13 14.75 0.67 -5.30
C SER A 13 13.42 -0.03 -5.12
N LEU A 14 12.51 0.51 -4.30
CA LEU A 14 11.18 -0.08 -4.11
C LEU A 14 10.45 -0.18 -5.46
N ALA A 15 9.97 -1.38 -5.77
CA ALA A 15 9.23 -1.69 -6.97
C ALA A 15 8.02 -0.76 -7.09
N THR A 16 7.89 -0.15 -8.26
CA THR A 16 6.73 0.66 -8.64
C THR A 16 5.95 -0.05 -9.73
N TRP A 17 4.72 0.41 -9.97
CA TRP A 17 3.98 -0.03 -11.14
C TRP A 17 4.82 0.17 -12.43
N PRO A 18 4.85 -0.79 -13.37
CA PRO A 18 5.80 -0.77 -14.50
C PRO A 18 5.77 0.49 -15.37
N THR A 19 4.61 1.16 -15.47
CA THR A 19 4.44 2.39 -16.26
C THR A 19 4.55 3.68 -15.44
N HIS A 20 4.72 3.58 -14.12
CA HIS A 20 4.83 4.74 -13.24
C HIS A 20 6.25 5.31 -13.22
N PRO A 21 6.42 6.60 -12.93
CA PRO A 21 7.73 7.18 -12.73
C PRO A 21 8.43 6.54 -11.51
N PRO A 22 9.76 6.33 -11.57
CA PRO A 22 10.51 5.78 -10.45
C PRO A 22 10.54 6.75 -9.27
N ILE A 23 10.75 6.21 -8.07
CA ILE A 23 10.93 6.99 -6.84
C ILE A 23 12.25 7.75 -6.92
N ARG A 24 12.20 9.07 -6.77
CA ARG A 24 13.38 9.92 -6.67
C ARG A 24 13.44 10.51 -5.27
N ILE A 25 14.58 10.29 -4.61
CA ILE A 25 14.91 10.90 -3.33
C ILE A 25 16.21 11.69 -3.51
N SER A 26 16.15 12.99 -3.28
CA SER A 26 17.30 13.89 -3.40
C SER A 26 17.45 14.74 -2.14
N GLN A 27 18.64 15.32 -1.95
CA GLN A 27 18.92 16.23 -0.83
C GLN A 27 19.48 17.54 -1.40
N PRO A 28 18.61 18.48 -1.81
CA PRO A 28 19.04 19.76 -2.37
C PRO A 28 19.85 20.62 -1.40
N ARG A 29 19.69 20.42 -0.08
CA ARG A 29 20.50 21.05 0.97
C ARG A 29 21.02 20.00 1.95
N HIS A 30 22.23 20.17 2.46
CA HIS A 30 22.85 19.22 3.38
C HIS A 30 23.77 19.89 4.40
N LEU A 31 23.65 19.55 5.68
CA LEU A 31 24.48 20.11 6.77
C LEU A 31 25.98 19.96 6.50
N GLU A 32 26.41 18.81 5.97
CA GLU A 32 27.83 18.56 5.63
C GLU A 32 28.36 19.45 4.49
N LYS A 33 27.46 20.08 3.72
CA LYS A 33 27.82 21.05 2.68
C LYS A 33 27.81 22.50 3.21
N GLY A 34 27.59 22.70 4.50
CA GLY A 34 27.52 24.02 5.14
C GLY A 34 26.15 24.70 5.09
N ASP A 35 25.11 23.99 4.62
CA ASP A 35 23.74 24.49 4.74
C ASP A 35 23.28 24.51 6.21
N HIS A 36 22.24 25.31 6.52
CA HIS A 36 21.65 25.38 7.87
C HIS A 36 20.82 24.14 8.25
N ALA A 37 20.45 23.32 7.27
CA ALA A 37 19.66 22.10 7.48
C ALA A 37 19.88 21.11 6.31
N THR A 38 19.70 19.83 6.59
CA THR A 38 19.54 18.82 5.54
C THR A 38 18.07 18.80 5.12
N VAL A 39 17.82 19.08 3.85
CA VAL A 39 16.46 19.10 3.26
C VAL A 39 16.39 17.98 2.25
N SER A 40 15.37 17.13 2.38
CA SER A 40 15.09 16.03 1.45
C SER A 40 13.92 16.37 0.54
N GLU A 41 14.00 15.97 -0.72
CA GLU A 41 12.91 16.01 -1.70
C GLU A 41 12.56 14.57 -2.10
N ILE A 42 11.26 14.27 -2.13
CA ILE A 42 10.72 12.99 -2.59
C ILE A 42 9.77 13.26 -3.75
N ARG A 43 9.99 12.56 -4.86
CA ARG A 43 9.08 12.52 -6.01
C ARG A 43 8.72 11.06 -6.29
N MET A 44 7.44 10.73 -6.19
CA MET A 44 6.90 9.38 -6.34
C MET A 44 5.45 9.43 -6.84
N SER A 45 4.93 8.30 -7.32
CA SER A 45 3.49 8.14 -7.55
C SER A 45 2.76 8.04 -6.20
N ALA A 46 1.51 8.49 -6.14
CA ALA A 46 0.65 8.27 -4.98
C ALA A 46 0.34 6.78 -4.75
N HIS A 47 0.46 5.96 -5.80
CA HIS A 47 0.27 4.51 -5.80
C HIS A 47 1.62 3.81 -5.66
N THR A 48 2.35 4.07 -4.58
CA THR A 48 3.68 3.50 -4.32
C THR A 48 3.77 3.05 -2.87
N GLY A 49 4.21 1.80 -2.66
CA GLY A 49 4.24 1.19 -1.34
C GLY A 49 2.84 1.01 -0.75
N THR A 50 2.74 1.08 0.58
CA THR A 50 1.46 1.02 1.30
C THR A 50 0.70 2.34 1.13
N HIS A 51 -0.45 2.31 0.45
CA HIS A 51 -1.22 3.49 0.07
C HIS A 51 -2.73 3.22 0.08
N ILE A 52 -3.52 4.26 -0.21
CA ILE A 52 -4.98 4.23 -0.30
C ILE A 52 -5.39 4.90 -1.60
N ASP A 53 -6.33 4.31 -2.32
CA ASP A 53 -6.94 4.91 -3.50
C ASP A 53 -8.16 5.76 -3.12
N ALA A 54 -8.27 6.93 -3.73
CA ALA A 54 -9.47 7.75 -3.67
C ALA A 54 -10.42 7.44 -4.84
N PRO A 55 -11.74 7.72 -4.73
CA PRO A 55 -12.69 7.45 -5.80
C PRO A 55 -12.29 8.08 -7.15
N ASN A 56 -11.68 9.26 -7.16
CA ASN A 56 -11.20 9.91 -8.38
C ASN A 56 -10.10 9.15 -9.14
N HIS A 57 -9.51 8.09 -8.56
CA HIS A 57 -8.55 7.24 -9.25
C HIS A 57 -9.17 6.48 -10.43
N PHE A 58 -10.42 6.01 -10.26
CA PHE A 58 -11.14 5.23 -11.28
C PHE A 58 -12.46 5.86 -11.73
N LEU A 59 -13.00 6.82 -10.97
CA LEU A 59 -14.28 7.47 -11.27
C LEU A 59 -14.04 8.92 -11.72
N PRO A 60 -14.39 9.32 -12.96
CA PRO A 60 -14.10 10.66 -13.49
C PRO A 60 -14.64 11.85 -12.67
N LYS A 61 -15.65 11.61 -11.83
CA LYS A 61 -16.24 12.60 -10.91
C LYS A 61 -16.17 12.14 -9.45
N GLY A 62 -15.28 11.19 -9.15
CA GLY A 62 -15.04 10.73 -7.80
C GLY A 62 -14.43 11.84 -6.95
N SER A 63 -14.63 11.77 -5.64
CA SER A 63 -13.97 12.66 -4.68
C SER A 63 -12.46 12.38 -4.59
N GLY A 64 -11.69 13.40 -4.23
CA GLY A 64 -10.27 13.27 -3.90
C GLY A 64 -10.03 12.66 -2.52
N ILE A 65 -8.76 12.31 -2.24
CA ILE A 65 -8.35 11.70 -0.96
C ILE A 65 -8.59 12.64 0.23
N ASP A 66 -8.55 13.95 0.00
CA ASP A 66 -8.78 15.01 0.97
C ASP A 66 -10.22 15.07 1.49
N ALA A 67 -11.16 14.44 0.78
CA ALA A 67 -12.57 14.36 1.16
C ALA A 67 -12.98 13.00 1.77
N LEU A 68 -12.04 12.07 1.95
CA LEU A 68 -12.32 10.75 2.51
C LEU A 68 -12.60 10.85 4.03
N ASP A 69 -13.67 10.20 4.50
CA ASP A 69 -13.97 10.13 5.94
C ASP A 69 -12.89 9.30 6.67
N LEU A 70 -12.17 9.94 7.60
CA LEU A 70 -11.10 9.31 8.36
C LEU A 70 -11.59 8.17 9.26
N ASN A 71 -12.89 8.14 9.62
CA ASN A 71 -13.44 7.02 10.38
C ASN A 71 -13.37 5.71 9.60
N LEU A 72 -13.32 5.75 8.27
CA LEU A 72 -13.12 4.54 7.46
C LEU A 72 -11.71 3.94 7.67
N LEU A 73 -10.72 4.78 7.99
CA LEU A 73 -9.30 4.41 8.07
C LEU A 73 -8.84 3.99 9.48
N VAL A 74 -9.64 4.27 10.51
CA VAL A 74 -9.28 3.98 11.90
C VAL A 74 -10.39 3.17 12.55
N GLY A 75 -10.07 1.97 13.00
CA GLY A 75 -11.02 1.12 13.69
C GLY A 75 -10.55 -0.32 13.79
N VAL A 76 -11.43 -1.18 14.29
CA VAL A 76 -11.19 -2.62 14.35
C VAL A 76 -11.13 -3.17 12.93
N ALA A 77 -10.09 -3.96 12.66
CA ALA A 77 -9.93 -4.67 11.40
C ALA A 77 -9.72 -6.16 11.67
N LEU A 78 -10.36 -6.99 10.85
CA LEU A 78 -10.11 -8.43 10.82
C LEU A 78 -8.95 -8.71 9.86
N VAL A 79 -7.94 -9.44 10.32
CA VAL A 79 -6.89 -9.97 9.44
C VAL A 79 -7.28 -11.39 9.05
N VAL A 80 -7.46 -11.63 7.76
CA VAL A 80 -7.80 -12.94 7.20
C VAL A 80 -6.57 -13.53 6.52
N ASP A 81 -6.23 -14.76 6.84
CA ASP A 81 -5.20 -15.50 6.13
C ASP A 81 -5.76 -16.01 4.79
N ALA A 82 -5.29 -15.39 3.70
CA ALA A 82 -5.60 -15.75 2.33
C ALA A 82 -4.33 -16.20 1.58
N THR A 83 -3.34 -16.75 2.28
CA THR A 83 -2.06 -17.17 1.67
C THR A 83 -2.20 -18.35 0.71
N HIS A 84 -3.29 -19.10 0.82
CA HIS A 84 -3.66 -20.22 -0.05
C HIS A 84 -4.38 -19.79 -1.33
N ALA A 85 -4.94 -18.58 -1.37
CA ALA A 85 -5.73 -18.10 -2.49
C ALA A 85 -4.82 -17.65 -3.64
N GLU A 86 -5.15 -18.06 -4.87
CA GLU A 86 -4.52 -17.52 -6.08
C GLU A 86 -5.16 -16.20 -6.51
N GLN A 87 -6.45 -16.03 -6.24
CA GLN A 87 -7.23 -14.81 -6.42
C GLN A 87 -8.31 -14.77 -5.34
N ILE A 88 -8.71 -13.58 -4.91
CA ILE A 88 -9.81 -13.40 -3.96
C ILE A 88 -11.08 -13.14 -4.78
N SER A 89 -11.67 -14.22 -5.28
CA SER A 89 -12.95 -14.18 -5.98
C SER A 89 -14.12 -14.14 -5.00
N ALA A 90 -15.34 -13.88 -5.50
CA ALA A 90 -16.55 -13.95 -4.68
C ALA A 90 -16.75 -15.32 -3.99
N SER A 91 -16.40 -16.43 -4.65
CA SER A 91 -16.51 -17.77 -4.05
C SER A 91 -15.46 -18.00 -2.96
N GLU A 92 -14.24 -17.51 -3.19
CA GLU A 92 -13.16 -17.57 -2.19
C GLU A 92 -13.56 -16.76 -0.95
N LEU A 93 -14.04 -15.52 -1.17
CA LEU A 93 -14.48 -14.62 -0.12
C LEU A 93 -15.62 -15.22 0.72
N ALA A 94 -16.60 -15.86 0.08
CA ALA A 94 -17.68 -16.57 0.77
C ALA A 94 -17.17 -17.74 1.63
N GLY A 95 -16.08 -18.39 1.20
CA GLY A 95 -15.42 -19.47 1.93
C GLY A 95 -14.63 -19.01 3.16
N MET A 96 -14.23 -17.73 3.22
CA MET A 96 -13.42 -17.18 4.32
C MET A 96 -14.20 -16.96 5.63
N GLN A 97 -15.52 -17.15 5.64
CA GLN A 97 -16.39 -17.02 6.84
C GLN A 97 -16.20 -15.70 7.61
N ILE A 98 -16.06 -14.58 6.87
CA ILE A 98 -15.93 -13.25 7.47
C ILE A 98 -17.22 -12.90 8.23
N PRO A 99 -17.16 -12.50 9.51
CA PRO A 99 -18.34 -12.14 10.29
C PRO A 99 -19.11 -10.95 9.70
N ASP A 100 -20.45 -10.99 9.73
CA ASP A 100 -21.34 -9.98 9.13
C ASP A 100 -21.09 -8.53 9.59
N ASN A 101 -20.54 -8.34 10.79
CA ASN A 101 -20.27 -7.01 11.36
C ASN A 101 -18.81 -6.53 11.11
N THR A 102 -18.11 -7.14 10.15
CA THR A 102 -16.74 -6.74 9.79
C THR A 102 -16.77 -5.50 8.90
N GLU A 103 -16.33 -4.36 9.45
CA GLU A 103 -16.24 -3.10 8.68
C GLU A 103 -14.93 -2.95 7.90
N ARG A 104 -13.85 -3.57 8.39
CA ARG A 104 -12.50 -3.46 7.81
C ARG A 104 -11.86 -4.84 7.80
N VAL A 105 -11.34 -5.22 6.66
CA VAL A 105 -10.66 -6.50 6.46
C VAL A 105 -9.31 -6.28 5.81
N LEU A 106 -8.29 -6.98 6.29
CA LEU A 106 -6.97 -7.07 5.69
C LEU A 106 -6.73 -8.51 5.27
N PHE A 107 -6.49 -8.73 3.97
CA PHE A 107 -6.16 -10.05 3.45
C PHE A 107 -4.65 -10.24 3.42
N ARG A 108 -4.15 -11.17 4.23
CA ARG A 108 -2.76 -11.62 4.14
C ARG A 108 -2.66 -12.67 3.03
N THR A 109 -2.13 -12.29 1.87
CA THR A 109 -1.92 -13.20 0.74
C THR A 109 -0.44 -13.61 0.63
N ARG A 110 -0.10 -14.45 -0.37
CA ARG A 110 1.30 -14.72 -0.71
C ARG A 110 2.11 -13.48 -1.15
N ASN A 111 1.44 -12.37 -1.46
CA ASN A 111 2.10 -11.10 -1.77
C ASN A 111 2.93 -10.59 -0.58
N SER A 112 2.48 -10.81 0.67
CA SER A 112 3.19 -10.36 1.88
C SER A 112 4.58 -10.99 2.00
N GLU A 113 4.70 -12.28 1.71
CA GLU A 113 5.99 -12.99 1.70
C GLU A 113 6.92 -12.48 0.59
N ARG A 114 6.36 -12.16 -0.59
CA ARG A 114 7.14 -11.58 -1.69
C ARG A 114 7.73 -10.24 -1.30
N TRP A 115 6.94 -9.34 -0.71
CA TRP A 115 7.44 -8.08 -0.18
C TRP A 115 8.45 -8.22 0.95
N HIS A 116 8.41 -9.32 1.71
CA HIS A 116 9.43 -9.61 2.71
C HIS A 116 10.76 -10.05 2.07
N ARG A 117 10.69 -10.85 1.00
CA ARG A 117 11.86 -11.42 0.33
C ARG A 117 12.54 -10.47 -0.65
N ASN A 118 11.76 -9.80 -1.50
CA ASN A 118 12.26 -8.89 -2.52
C ASN A 118 11.29 -7.73 -2.72
N ARG A 119 11.77 -6.51 -2.49
CA ARG A 119 11.00 -5.27 -2.65
C ARG A 119 11.32 -4.53 -3.94
N GLU A 120 12.31 -4.98 -4.69
CA GLU A 120 12.81 -4.27 -5.88
C GLU A 120 12.19 -4.78 -7.18
N GLU A 121 11.55 -5.95 -7.12
CA GLU A 121 10.90 -6.60 -8.25
C GLU A 121 9.38 -6.43 -8.18
N PHE A 122 8.79 -6.10 -9.33
CA PHE A 122 7.35 -6.14 -9.49
C PHE A 122 6.92 -7.53 -9.95
N PHE A 123 6.08 -8.20 -9.16
CA PHE A 123 5.55 -9.52 -9.50
C PHE A 123 4.20 -9.37 -10.18
N GLU A 124 4.07 -9.76 -11.45
CA GLU A 124 2.83 -9.59 -12.22
C GLU A 124 1.71 -10.57 -11.82
N ASP A 125 2.07 -11.72 -11.26
CA ASP A 125 1.16 -12.77 -10.80
C ASP A 125 0.72 -12.56 -9.34
N TYR A 126 0.54 -11.30 -8.90
CA TYR A 126 0.09 -10.97 -7.56
C TYR A 126 -1.35 -11.45 -7.32
N VAL A 127 -1.65 -11.81 -6.07
CA VAL A 127 -3.02 -12.15 -5.66
C VAL A 127 -3.82 -10.86 -5.50
N GLY A 128 -4.89 -10.72 -6.27
CA GLY A 128 -5.82 -9.59 -6.21
C GLY A 128 -7.25 -10.03 -5.99
N ILE A 129 -8.13 -9.05 -5.73
CA ILE A 129 -9.58 -9.26 -5.70
C ILE A 129 -10.11 -9.28 -7.14
N THR A 130 -10.98 -10.24 -7.47
CA THR A 130 -11.55 -10.43 -8.80
C THR A 130 -13.06 -10.55 -8.83
#